data_AF-A0A933E9F7-F1
#
_entry.id   AF-A0A933E9F7-F1
#
_cell.length_a   1.000
_cell.length_b   1.000
_cell.length_c   1.000
_cell.angle_alpha   90.00
_cell.angle_beta   90.00
_cell.angle_gamma   90.00
#
_symmetry.space_group_name_H-M   'P 1'
#
loop_
_entity.id
_entity.type
_entity.pdbx_description
1 polymer ?
#
loop_
_entity_poly.entity_id
_entity_poly.type
_entity_poly.pdbx_seq_one_letter_code
_entity_poly.pdbx_strand_id
1 'polypeptide(L)'
;MQDLWTKCLARVREEVSPQAFDRWFSGTRPVGREGGALTVEAPDPFSLDTLRTRYSGLVEAILQQEGGQELSLRWAAAANGAAPPPALRPAPAAPAAAPVPAKPDFLNPKYTFGTFVVGGSNEFAHACALRVAEAPGRSLNPLFFYGGVGLGKTHLLHAIAHRFLEAQPGARVHYTSSENFINELISLAGGENIAGKAAQPWLNLPDEYVIAKAPRVIIEAGMGAEREQSAKRWQDLKSIPAVQEQRVYYYRSDKILRPGPRIGEGLEEIARLVHPECFAESQRGLNPGSGCEGPRP
;
A
#
# COMPACT_ATOMS: atom_id res chain seq x y z
N MET A 1 -34.06 19.67 13.95
CA MET A 1 -32.60 19.62 13.69
C MET A 1 -32.20 18.26 13.12
N GLN A 2 -32.57 17.16 13.78
CA GLN A 2 -32.48 15.81 13.20
C GLN A 2 -33.28 15.66 11.91
N ASP A 3 -34.51 16.19 11.82
CA ASP A 3 -35.34 16.05 10.61
C ASP A 3 -34.73 16.64 9.33
N LEU A 4 -34.00 17.76 9.43
CA LEU A 4 -33.35 18.39 8.27
C LEU A 4 -32.15 17.55 7.81
N TRP A 5 -31.36 17.02 8.76
CA TRP A 5 -30.24 16.15 8.43
C TRP A 5 -30.70 14.80 7.88
N THR A 6 -31.78 14.24 8.41
CA THR A 6 -32.38 13.00 7.89
C THR A 6 -32.86 13.17 6.45
N LYS A 7 -33.50 14.30 6.11
CA LYS A 7 -33.87 14.64 4.72
C LYS A 7 -32.64 14.82 3.83
N CYS A 8 -31.62 15.51 4.32
CA CYS A 8 -30.35 15.68 3.62
C CYS A 8 -29.68 14.32 3.33
N LEU A 9 -29.64 13.41 4.31
CA LEU A 9 -29.08 12.07 4.14
C LEU A 9 -29.89 11.22 3.15
N ALA A 10 -31.22 11.34 3.14
CA ALA A 10 -32.06 10.65 2.16
C ALA A 10 -31.73 11.10 0.72
N ARG A 11 -31.52 12.41 0.52
CA ARG A 11 -31.13 12.97 -0.77
C ARG A 11 -29.70 12.62 -1.17
N VAL A 12 -28.76 12.69 -0.24
CA VAL A 12 -27.36 12.27 -0.47
C VAL A 12 -27.30 10.80 -0.90
N ARG A 13 -28.16 9.92 -0.36
CA ARG A 13 -28.23 8.50 -0.73
C ARG A 13 -28.63 8.27 -2.20
N GLU A 14 -29.33 9.21 -2.83
CA GLU A 14 -29.69 9.15 -4.25
C GLU A 14 -28.56 9.64 -5.16
N GLU A 15 -27.67 10.49 -4.65
CA GLU A 15 -26.58 11.13 -5.41
C GLU A 15 -25.23 10.40 -5.30
N VAL A 16 -25.09 9.46 -4.34
CA VAL A 16 -23.86 8.69 -4.12
C VAL A 16 -24.10 7.19 -4.19
N SER A 17 -23.06 6.42 -4.49
CA SER A 17 -23.17 4.95 -4.53
C SER A 17 -23.50 4.39 -3.13
N PRO A 18 -24.21 3.24 -3.03
CA PRO A 18 -24.57 2.63 -1.75
C PRO A 18 -23.36 2.38 -0.83
N GLN A 19 -22.24 1.98 -1.43
CA GLN A 19 -20.98 1.72 -0.72
C GLN A 19 -20.35 3.01 -0.18
N ALA A 20 -20.43 4.11 -0.91
CA ALA A 20 -19.96 5.41 -0.44
C ALA A 20 -20.87 5.96 0.67
N PHE A 21 -22.18 5.76 0.55
CA PHE A 21 -23.15 6.16 1.59
C PHE A 21 -22.86 5.44 2.92
N ASP A 22 -22.80 4.11 2.88
CA ASP A 22 -22.56 3.29 4.08
C ASP A 22 -21.20 3.58 4.70
N ARG A 23 -20.19 3.90 3.88
CA ARG A 23 -18.83 4.15 4.38
C ARG A 23 -18.67 5.51 5.05
N TRP A 24 -19.29 6.56 4.50
CA TRP A 24 -18.98 7.94 4.88
C TRP A 24 -20.10 8.65 5.63
N PHE A 25 -21.37 8.31 5.35
CA PHE A 25 -22.51 9.08 5.84
C PHE A 25 -23.30 8.38 6.96
N SER A 26 -23.27 7.05 7.01
CA SER A 26 -24.02 6.23 7.99
C SER A 26 -23.73 6.55 9.46
N GLY A 27 -22.51 7.02 9.76
CA GLY A 27 -22.07 7.36 11.12
C GLY A 27 -22.16 8.85 11.48
N THR A 28 -22.70 9.70 10.60
CA THR A 28 -22.73 11.16 10.81
C THR A 28 -23.93 11.61 11.64
N ARG A 29 -23.73 12.62 12.52
CA ARG A 29 -24.79 13.12 13.40
C ARG A 29 -24.81 14.64 13.49
N PRO A 30 -25.98 15.30 13.45
CA PRO A 30 -26.05 16.74 13.66
C PRO A 30 -25.86 17.04 15.15
N VAL A 31 -24.86 17.88 15.48
CA VAL A 31 -24.48 18.23 16.86
C VAL A 31 -24.92 19.62 17.28
N GLY A 32 -25.20 20.53 16.33
CA GLY A 32 -25.71 21.85 16.66
C GLY A 32 -26.02 22.70 15.43
N ARG A 33 -26.77 23.79 15.62
CA ARG A 33 -27.01 24.80 14.59
C ARG A 33 -26.85 26.19 15.21
N GLU A 34 -25.84 26.94 14.75
CA GLU A 34 -25.57 28.29 15.24
C GLU A 34 -25.30 29.23 14.06
N GLY A 35 -25.88 30.44 14.10
CA GLY A 35 -25.59 31.51 13.13
C GLY A 35 -25.79 31.13 11.66
N GLY A 36 -26.79 30.30 11.34
CA GLY A 36 -27.03 29.81 9.97
C GLY A 36 -26.16 28.62 9.55
N ALA A 37 -25.25 28.14 10.40
CA ALA A 37 -24.41 26.98 10.11
C ALA A 37 -24.93 25.71 10.83
N LEU A 38 -25.10 24.62 10.09
CA LEU A 38 -25.36 23.29 10.65
C LEU A 38 -24.03 22.58 10.93
N THR A 39 -23.82 22.19 12.18
CA THR A 39 -22.64 21.45 12.60
C THR A 39 -22.95 19.95 12.60
N VAL A 40 -22.20 19.18 11.81
CA VAL A 40 -22.32 17.73 11.66
C VAL A 40 -21.05 17.06 12.14
N GLU A 41 -21.22 16.12 13.05
CA GLU A 41 -20.17 15.30 13.62
C GLU A 41 -19.91 14.09 12.73
N ALA A 42 -18.64 13.88 12.37
CA ALA A 42 -18.18 12.69 11.69
C ALA A 42 -17.73 11.62 12.71
N PRO A 43 -17.92 10.32 12.41
CA PRO A 43 -17.62 9.23 13.34
C PRO A 43 -16.13 9.12 13.69
N ASP A 44 -15.24 9.58 12.81
CA ASP A 44 -13.80 9.57 13.01
C ASP A 44 -13.09 10.67 12.20
N PRO A 45 -11.85 11.06 12.56
CA PRO A 45 -11.11 12.14 11.87
C PRO A 45 -10.81 11.87 10.39
N PHE A 46 -10.74 10.61 9.94
CA PHE A 46 -10.49 10.26 8.55
C PHE A 46 -11.78 10.40 7.71
N SER A 47 -12.91 9.98 8.27
CA SER A 47 -14.22 10.29 7.71
C SER A 47 -14.45 11.80 7.66
N LEU A 48 -14.03 12.55 8.69
CA LEU A 48 -14.10 14.01 8.73
C LEU A 48 -13.34 14.66 7.56
N ASP A 49 -12.08 14.27 7.35
CA ASP A 49 -11.26 14.83 6.28
C ASP A 49 -11.80 14.47 4.89
N THR A 50 -12.28 13.24 4.72
CA THR A 50 -12.88 12.80 3.44
C THR A 50 -14.21 13.52 3.16
N LEU A 51 -15.08 13.64 4.16
CA LEU A 51 -16.35 14.39 4.06
C LEU A 51 -16.10 15.87 3.76
N ARG A 52 -15.11 16.48 4.41
CA ARG A 52 -14.74 17.89 4.19
C ARG A 52 -14.13 18.14 2.81
N THR A 53 -13.27 17.23 2.33
CA THR A 53 -12.51 17.47 1.09
C THR A 53 -13.27 17.05 -0.15
N ARG A 54 -14.07 15.97 -0.07
CA ARG A 54 -14.70 15.35 -1.24
C ARG A 54 -16.21 15.60 -1.33
N TYR A 55 -16.88 15.74 -0.19
CA TYR A 55 -18.35 15.76 -0.14
C TYR A 55 -18.94 17.04 0.43
N SER A 56 -18.12 18.00 0.86
CA SER A 56 -18.57 19.30 1.40
C SER A 56 -19.49 20.04 0.43
N GLY A 57 -19.06 20.22 -0.82
CA GLY A 57 -19.87 20.93 -1.83
C GLY A 57 -21.20 20.23 -2.16
N LEU A 58 -21.22 18.89 -2.19
CA LEU A 58 -22.44 18.12 -2.43
C LEU A 58 -23.44 18.29 -1.27
N VAL A 59 -22.96 18.16 -0.03
CA VAL A 59 -23.80 18.26 1.17
C VAL A 59 -24.27 19.69 1.39
N GLU A 60 -23.44 20.69 1.13
CA GLU A 60 -23.83 22.11 1.18
C GLU A 60 -24.92 22.44 0.16
N ALA A 61 -24.78 21.98 -1.09
CA ALA A 61 -25.79 22.21 -2.12
C ALA A 61 -27.15 21.60 -1.75
N ILE A 62 -27.16 20.38 -1.21
CA ILE A 62 -28.38 19.70 -0.75
C ILE A 62 -28.97 20.40 0.49
N LEU A 63 -28.12 20.84 1.43
CA LEU A 63 -28.57 21.58 2.61
C LEU A 63 -29.19 22.94 2.25
N GLN A 64 -28.67 23.62 1.23
CA GLN A 64 -29.24 24.89 0.74
C GLN A 64 -30.59 24.69 0.04
N GLN A 65 -30.77 23.57 -0.67
CA GLN A 65 -32.05 23.21 -1.29
C GLN A 65 -33.12 22.85 -0.24
N GLU A 66 -32.76 22.10 0.79
CA GLU A 66 -33.70 21.61 1.81
C GLU A 66 -33.94 22.60 2.96
N GLY A 67 -32.98 23.47 3.25
CA GLY A 67 -32.96 24.33 4.44
C GLY A 67 -32.96 25.83 4.17
N GLY A 68 -32.85 26.26 2.92
CA GLY A 68 -32.78 27.68 2.50
C GLY A 68 -31.36 28.13 2.15
N GLN A 69 -31.25 29.12 1.24
CA GLN A 69 -29.99 29.52 0.58
C GLN A 69 -28.86 30.05 1.49
N GLU A 70 -29.13 30.33 2.77
CA GLU A 70 -28.12 30.86 3.71
C GLU A 70 -27.54 29.80 4.67
N LEU A 71 -27.90 28.52 4.51
CA LEU A 71 -27.39 27.46 5.37
C LEU A 71 -25.99 27.01 4.95
N SER A 72 -25.03 27.11 5.89
CA SER A 72 -23.64 26.65 5.71
C SER A 72 -23.37 25.38 6.51
N LEU A 73 -22.40 24.57 6.07
CA LEU A 73 -22.06 23.31 6.71
C LEU A 73 -20.75 23.44 7.50
N ARG A 74 -20.74 22.97 8.75
CA ARG A 74 -19.54 22.84 9.56
C ARG A 74 -19.34 21.39 9.96
N TRP A 75 -18.16 20.86 9.68
CA TRP A 75 -17.79 19.52 10.09
C TRP A 75 -17.09 19.56 11.46
N ALA A 76 -17.56 18.77 12.41
CA ALA A 76 -16.97 18.61 13.73
C ALA A 76 -16.46 17.18 13.93
N ALA A 77 -15.36 17.04 14.67
CA ALA A 77 -14.87 15.73 15.09
C ALA A 77 -15.66 15.23 16.30
N ALA A 78 -15.89 13.92 16.40
CA ALA A 78 -16.48 13.32 17.58
C ALA A 78 -15.66 13.65 18.83
N ALA A 79 -16.27 14.40 19.75
CA ALA A 79 -15.66 14.76 21.03
C ALA A 79 -15.66 13.55 21.97
N ASN A 80 -14.77 12.59 21.73
CA ASN A 80 -14.37 11.67 22.79
C ASN A 80 -13.65 12.52 23.85
N GLY A 81 -14.24 12.60 25.04
CA GLY A 81 -13.79 13.43 26.16
C GLY A 81 -12.37 13.12 26.62
N ALA A 82 -11.38 13.66 25.91
CA ALA A 82 -10.02 13.82 26.38
C ALA A 82 -9.81 15.31 26.62
N ALA A 83 -9.48 15.64 27.88
CA ALA A 83 -9.10 16.95 28.34
C ALA A 83 -8.08 17.62 27.39
N PRO A 84 -8.06 18.96 27.29
CA PRO A 84 -7.09 19.66 26.47
C PRO A 84 -5.67 19.24 26.88
N PRO A 85 -4.76 18.93 25.92
CA PRO A 85 -3.41 18.54 26.26
C PRO A 85 -2.71 19.69 26.99
N PRO A 86 -1.97 19.42 28.08
CA PRO A 86 -1.21 20.45 28.75
C PRO A 86 -0.19 21.05 27.79
N ALA A 87 -0.02 22.37 27.86
CA ALA A 87 0.94 23.11 27.07
C ALA A 87 2.32 22.44 27.13
N LEU A 88 2.81 22.01 25.97
CA LEU A 88 4.16 21.50 25.76
C LEU A 88 5.16 22.52 26.30
N ARG A 89 5.91 22.13 27.34
CA ARG A 89 7.16 22.82 27.67
C ARG A 89 8.17 22.53 26.56
N PRO A 90 8.90 23.53 26.05
CA PRO A 90 9.94 23.28 25.07
C PRO A 90 11.07 22.48 25.71
N ALA A 91 11.32 21.28 25.19
CA ALA A 91 12.54 20.52 25.50
C ALA A 91 13.74 21.20 24.79
N PRO A 92 14.94 21.19 25.41
CA PRO A 92 16.08 21.95 24.92
C PRO A 92 16.55 21.44 23.56
N ALA A 93 16.91 22.40 22.69
CA ALA A 93 17.40 22.17 21.35
C ALA A 93 18.67 21.30 21.36
N ALA A 94 18.61 20.13 20.73
CA ALA A 94 19.78 19.37 20.33
C ALA A 94 20.38 19.99 19.05
N PRO A 95 21.71 19.97 18.87
CA PRO A 95 22.39 20.76 17.84
C PRO A 95 22.10 20.23 16.43
N ALA A 96 22.09 21.17 15.47
CA ALA A 96 21.89 20.93 14.06
C ALA A 96 22.91 19.92 13.52
N ALA A 97 22.43 18.77 13.07
CA ALA A 97 23.19 17.83 12.25
C ALA A 97 23.02 18.16 10.77
N ALA A 98 24.11 17.91 10.03
CA ALA A 98 24.36 18.19 8.61
C ALA A 98 23.26 17.63 7.65
N PRO A 99 23.28 18.00 6.34
CA PRO A 99 22.17 17.75 5.44
C PRO A 99 21.91 16.25 5.28
N VAL A 100 20.74 15.82 5.73
CA VAL A 100 20.23 14.46 5.57
C VAL A 100 19.90 14.24 4.08
N PRO A 101 20.26 13.10 3.47
CA PRO A 101 19.82 12.78 2.11
C PRO A 101 18.29 12.87 2.02
N ALA A 102 17.80 13.32 0.85
CA ALA A 102 16.38 13.52 0.61
C ALA A 102 15.58 12.29 1.03
N LYS A 103 14.62 12.49 1.94
CA LYS A 103 13.73 11.42 2.39
C LYS A 103 12.98 10.85 1.17
N PRO A 104 12.70 9.54 1.13
CA PRO A 104 12.03 8.95 -0.01
C PRO A 104 10.64 9.58 -0.20
N ASP A 105 10.32 10.00 -1.43
CA ASP A 105 9.07 10.69 -1.77
C ASP A 105 7.80 9.86 -1.45
N PHE A 106 7.94 8.54 -1.29
CA PHE A 106 6.84 7.63 -0.95
C PHE A 106 6.49 7.60 0.54
N LEU A 107 7.30 8.16 1.44
CA LEU A 107 7.04 8.16 2.87
C LEU A 107 6.36 9.45 3.33
N ASN A 108 5.14 9.35 3.83
CA ASN A 108 4.49 10.47 4.51
C ASN A 108 5.29 10.91 5.75
N PRO A 109 5.81 12.15 5.80
CA PRO A 109 6.66 12.63 6.90
C PRO A 109 5.90 12.78 8.22
N LYS A 110 4.56 12.77 8.20
CA LYS A 110 3.72 12.84 9.41
C LYS A 110 3.55 11.48 10.08
N TYR A 111 3.88 10.38 9.41
CA TYR A 111 3.64 9.02 9.93
C TYR A 111 4.92 8.46 10.57
N THR A 112 5.26 8.97 11.75
CA THR A 112 6.45 8.56 12.53
C THR A 112 6.02 7.94 13.86
N PHE A 113 6.91 7.22 14.54
CA PHE A 113 6.58 6.71 15.89
C PHE A 113 6.24 7.84 16.87
N GLY A 114 6.93 8.98 16.78
CA GLY A 114 6.69 10.13 17.67
C GLY A 114 5.31 10.80 17.48
N THR A 115 4.68 10.61 16.34
CA THR A 115 3.33 11.14 16.03
C THR A 115 2.24 10.07 16.11
N PHE A 116 2.59 8.83 16.44
CA PHE A 116 1.65 7.73 16.55
C PHE A 116 0.91 7.77 17.89
N VAL A 117 -0.41 7.76 17.88
CA VAL A 117 -1.22 7.74 19.11
C VAL A 117 -1.37 6.29 19.59
N VAL A 118 -0.68 5.97 20.69
CA VAL A 118 -0.75 4.65 21.33
C VAL A 118 -1.96 4.58 22.26
N GLY A 119 -2.70 3.48 22.20
CA GLY A 119 -3.79 3.15 23.12
C GLY A 119 -3.98 1.64 23.23
N GLY A 120 -4.87 1.19 24.11
CA GLY A 120 -5.00 -0.25 24.43
C GLY A 120 -5.30 -1.16 23.24
N SER A 121 -5.91 -0.65 22.16
CA SER A 121 -6.20 -1.43 20.94
C SER A 121 -5.02 -1.58 19.98
N ASN A 122 -3.95 -0.78 20.12
CA ASN A 122 -2.81 -0.76 19.18
C ASN A 122 -1.44 -0.81 19.87
N GLU A 123 -1.38 -0.84 21.20
CA GLU A 123 -0.15 -0.88 21.99
C GLU A 123 0.75 -2.05 21.61
N PHE A 124 0.17 -3.25 21.48
CA PHE A 124 0.91 -4.43 21.05
C PHE A 124 1.47 -4.27 19.63
N ALA A 125 0.68 -3.75 18.70
CA ALA A 125 1.13 -3.52 17.32
C ALA A 125 2.26 -2.48 17.25
N HIS A 126 2.16 -1.41 18.05
CA HIS A 126 3.21 -0.40 18.18
C HIS A 126 4.51 -0.98 18.73
N ALA A 127 4.43 -1.81 19.79
CA ALA A 127 5.61 -2.47 20.36
C ALA A 127 6.29 -3.41 19.35
N CYS A 128 5.51 -4.21 18.62
CA CYS A 128 6.02 -5.06 17.55
C CYS A 128 6.69 -4.25 16.43
N ALA A 129 6.07 -3.14 16.02
CA ALA A 129 6.60 -2.24 15.00
C ALA A 129 7.97 -1.66 15.41
N LEU A 130 8.08 -1.18 16.65
CA LEU A 130 9.33 -0.65 17.18
C LEU A 130 10.42 -1.72 17.19
N ARG A 131 10.07 -2.95 17.61
CA ARG A 131 11.01 -4.07 17.65
C ARG A 131 11.55 -4.43 16.26
N VAL A 132 10.69 -4.41 15.23
CA VAL A 132 11.11 -4.63 13.84
C VAL A 132 12.02 -3.51 13.34
N ALA A 133 11.73 -2.26 13.68
CA ALA A 133 12.54 -1.12 13.26
C ALA A 133 13.93 -1.11 13.90
N GLU A 134 14.06 -1.57 15.15
CA GLU A 134 15.33 -1.65 15.88
C GLU A 134 16.17 -2.89 15.53
N ALA A 135 15.53 -4.00 15.15
CA ALA A 135 16.21 -5.23 14.75
C ALA A 135 15.65 -5.82 13.42
N PRO A 136 15.81 -5.12 12.29
CA PRO A 136 15.30 -5.55 10.99
C PRO A 136 15.83 -6.94 10.60
N GLY A 137 14.94 -7.79 10.12
CA GLY A 137 15.28 -9.14 9.66
C GLY A 137 15.59 -10.17 10.76
N ARG A 138 15.67 -9.76 12.04
CA ARG A 138 16.03 -10.67 13.15
C ARG A 138 14.85 -11.11 14.00
N SER A 139 13.90 -10.23 14.26
CA SER A 139 12.72 -10.54 15.07
C SER A 139 11.45 -10.05 14.39
N LEU A 140 10.38 -10.84 14.47
CA LEU A 140 9.07 -10.51 13.91
C LEU A 140 9.13 -10.22 12.40
N ASN A 141 9.84 -11.06 11.63
CA ASN A 141 9.88 -11.00 10.17
C ASN A 141 9.32 -12.30 9.57
N PRO A 142 8.21 -12.27 8.82
CA PRO A 142 7.43 -11.08 8.45
C PRO A 142 6.58 -10.53 9.61
N LEU A 143 6.38 -9.20 9.65
CA LEU A 143 5.40 -8.55 10.51
C LEU A 143 4.15 -8.24 9.69
N PHE A 144 3.00 -8.74 10.14
CA PHE A 144 1.71 -8.52 9.50
C PHE A 144 0.77 -7.77 10.43
N PHE A 145 0.24 -6.63 9.98
CA PHE A 145 -0.77 -5.87 10.72
C PHE A 145 -2.17 -6.23 10.23
N TYR A 146 -3.00 -6.72 11.13
CA TYR A 146 -4.41 -6.99 10.89
C TYR A 146 -5.28 -6.30 11.94
N GLY A 147 -6.43 -5.78 11.51
CA GLY A 147 -7.38 -5.12 12.41
C GLY A 147 -8.26 -4.12 11.68
N GLY A 148 -9.20 -3.54 12.42
CA GLY A 148 -10.16 -2.55 11.93
C GLY A 148 -9.53 -1.31 11.28
N VAL A 149 -10.36 -0.53 10.60
CA VAL A 149 -9.98 0.76 10.03
C VAL A 149 -9.56 1.74 11.15
N GLY A 150 -8.65 2.68 10.87
CA GLY A 150 -8.23 3.69 11.84
C GLY A 150 -7.25 3.23 12.93
N LEU A 151 -6.96 1.93 13.06
CA LEU A 151 -6.01 1.41 14.05
C LEU A 151 -4.52 1.69 13.73
N GLY A 152 -4.24 2.52 12.73
CA GLY A 152 -2.89 3.01 12.47
C GLY A 152 -1.95 2.05 11.71
N LYS A 153 -2.47 0.99 11.05
CA LYS A 153 -1.67 0.03 10.26
C LYS A 153 -0.72 0.71 9.27
N THR A 154 -1.24 1.61 8.44
CA THR A 154 -0.45 2.36 7.45
C THR A 154 0.55 3.30 8.13
N HIS A 155 0.16 3.93 9.24
CA HIS A 155 1.07 4.78 10.01
C HIS A 155 2.25 3.98 10.55
N LEU A 156 2.00 2.80 11.14
CA LEU A 156 3.05 1.93 11.67
C LEU A 156 4.01 1.45 10.57
N LEU A 157 3.51 1.10 9.38
CA LEU A 157 4.38 0.74 8.25
C LEU A 157 5.34 1.87 7.87
N HIS A 158 4.85 3.10 7.77
CA HIS A 158 5.69 4.28 7.49
C HIS A 158 6.64 4.59 8.65
N ALA A 159 6.18 4.46 9.89
CA ALA A 159 6.99 4.73 11.07
C ALA A 159 8.20 3.78 11.18
N ILE A 160 8.00 2.49 10.86
CA ILE A 160 9.09 1.51 10.74
C ILE A 160 10.12 1.98 9.72
N ALA A 161 9.67 2.38 8.53
CA ALA A 161 10.54 2.84 7.45
C ALA A 161 11.34 4.11 7.84
N HIS A 162 10.69 5.12 8.42
CA HIS A 162 11.37 6.33 8.90
C HIS A 162 12.43 5.99 9.93
N ARG A 163 12.08 5.18 10.95
CA ARG A 163 13.01 4.79 12.01
C ARG A 163 14.20 4.00 11.48
N PHE A 164 13.97 3.14 10.48
CA PHE A 164 15.04 2.38 9.85
C PHE A 164 16.00 3.28 9.06
N LEU A 165 15.48 4.25 8.30
CA LEU A 165 16.28 5.23 7.56
C LEU A 165 17.02 6.21 8.49
N GLU A 166 16.44 6.56 9.63
CA GLU A 166 17.11 7.35 10.67
C GLU A 166 18.31 6.61 11.27
N ALA A 167 18.16 5.32 11.55
CA ALA A 167 19.22 4.49 12.12
C ALA A 167 20.29 4.09 11.09
N GLN A 168 19.89 3.89 9.84
CA GLN A 168 20.77 3.48 8.74
C GLN A 168 20.46 4.30 7.48
N PRO A 169 21.07 5.49 7.32
CA PRO A 169 20.78 6.39 6.19
C PRO A 169 21.09 5.81 4.80
N GLY A 170 21.96 4.81 4.71
CA GLY A 170 22.27 4.09 3.48
C GLY A 170 21.36 2.88 3.19
N ALA A 171 20.36 2.62 4.04
CA ALA A 171 19.44 1.52 3.83
C ALA A 171 18.50 1.78 2.65
N ARG A 172 18.14 0.71 1.94
CA ARG A 172 17.16 0.74 0.84
C ARG A 172 15.80 0.30 1.38
N VAL A 173 14.82 1.19 1.30
CA VAL A 173 13.43 0.90 1.66
C VAL A 173 12.59 0.90 0.40
N HIS A 174 11.68 -0.07 0.30
CA HIS A 174 10.72 -0.18 -0.79
C HIS A 174 9.31 -0.32 -0.19
N TYR A 175 8.38 0.49 -0.68
CA TYR A 175 6.99 0.53 -0.23
C TYR A 175 6.09 0.39 -1.46
N THR A 176 5.25 -0.64 -1.48
CA THR A 176 4.36 -0.95 -2.59
C THR A 176 3.02 -1.48 -2.08
N SER A 177 1.99 -1.40 -2.92
CA SER A 177 0.70 -1.99 -2.66
C SER A 177 0.70 -3.47 -3.08
N SER A 178 -0.21 -4.26 -2.51
CA SER A 178 -0.33 -5.69 -2.87
C SER A 178 -0.68 -5.89 -4.35
N GLU A 179 -1.41 -4.94 -4.95
CA GLU A 179 -1.82 -4.96 -6.36
C GLU A 179 -0.62 -4.72 -7.30
N ASN A 180 0.32 -3.86 -6.89
CA ASN A 180 1.49 -3.52 -7.69
C ASN A 180 2.69 -4.43 -7.44
N PHE A 181 2.70 -5.15 -6.33
CA PHE A 181 3.83 -5.95 -5.86
C PHE A 181 4.49 -6.81 -6.95
N ILE A 182 3.70 -7.59 -7.70
CA ILE A 182 4.24 -8.47 -8.76
C ILE A 182 4.79 -7.65 -9.93
N ASN A 183 4.13 -6.57 -10.31
CA ASN A 183 4.59 -5.70 -11.39
C ASN A 183 5.93 -5.04 -11.04
N GLU A 184 6.05 -4.54 -9.81
CA GLU A 184 7.28 -3.95 -9.31
C GLU A 184 8.39 -4.99 -9.16
N LEU A 185 8.07 -6.22 -8.70
CA LEU A 185 9.04 -7.32 -8.62
C LEU A 185 9.60 -7.69 -10.00
N ILE A 186 8.74 -7.78 -11.03
CA ILE A 186 9.17 -8.01 -12.42
C ILE A 186 10.03 -6.85 -12.92
N SER A 187 9.64 -5.61 -12.63
CA SER A 187 10.38 -4.41 -13.03
C SER A 187 11.76 -4.37 -12.38
N LEU A 188 11.86 -4.71 -11.09
CA LEU A 188 13.12 -4.80 -10.35
C LEU A 188 14.02 -5.93 -10.88
N ALA A 189 13.43 -7.01 -11.42
CA ALA A 189 14.16 -8.07 -12.10
C ALA A 189 14.61 -7.66 -13.53
N GLY A 190 14.34 -6.43 -13.96
CA GLY A 190 14.65 -5.92 -15.29
C GLY A 190 13.71 -6.43 -16.39
N GLY A 191 12.52 -6.91 -16.03
CA GLY A 191 11.47 -7.31 -16.97
C GLY A 191 10.38 -6.26 -17.14
N GLU A 192 9.58 -6.41 -18.20
CA GLU A 192 8.34 -5.64 -18.39
C GLU A 192 7.15 -6.60 -18.31
N ASN A 193 6.19 -6.31 -17.43
CA ASN A 193 4.99 -7.11 -17.32
C ASN A 193 4.00 -6.75 -18.44
N ILE A 194 3.72 -7.68 -19.35
CA ILE A 194 2.75 -7.49 -20.45
C ILE A 194 1.34 -7.13 -19.96
N ALA A 195 1.00 -7.44 -18.71
CA ALA A 195 -0.25 -7.14 -18.06
C ALA A 195 -0.17 -5.97 -17.06
N GLY A 196 0.98 -5.28 -16.95
CA GLY A 196 1.24 -4.29 -15.90
C GLY A 196 0.30 -3.07 -15.88
N LYS A 197 -0.43 -2.80 -16.98
CA LYS A 197 -1.44 -1.72 -17.06
C LYS A 197 -2.85 -2.16 -16.67
N ALA A 198 -3.06 -3.44 -16.40
CA ALA A 198 -4.39 -3.95 -16.08
C ALA A 198 -4.69 -3.73 -14.59
N ALA A 199 -5.83 -3.11 -14.31
CA ALA A 199 -6.19 -2.62 -12.97
C ALA A 199 -6.57 -3.72 -11.95
N GLN A 200 -6.51 -5.00 -12.33
CA GLN A 200 -6.95 -6.11 -11.48
C GLN A 200 -5.83 -7.13 -11.26
N PRO A 201 -5.62 -7.60 -10.02
CA PRO A 201 -4.78 -8.77 -9.77
C PRO A 201 -5.46 -10.01 -10.36
N TRP A 202 -4.67 -10.88 -11.01
CA TRP A 202 -5.10 -12.15 -11.61
C TRP A 202 -6.08 -12.01 -12.77
N LEU A 203 -5.56 -11.67 -13.95
CA LEU A 203 -6.35 -11.59 -15.18
C LEU A 203 -6.35 -12.90 -15.94
N ASN A 204 -7.55 -13.33 -16.36
CA ASN A 204 -7.67 -14.25 -17.47
C ASN A 204 -7.41 -13.48 -18.77
N LEU A 205 -6.16 -13.51 -19.23
CA LEU A 205 -5.77 -12.89 -20.50
C LEU A 205 -6.19 -13.81 -21.66
N PRO A 206 -6.97 -13.31 -22.64
CA PRO A 206 -7.25 -14.04 -23.87
C PRO A 206 -5.97 -14.41 -24.62
N ASP A 207 -5.96 -15.55 -25.30
CA ASP A 207 -4.78 -16.01 -26.03
C ASP A 207 -4.37 -15.00 -27.12
N GLU A 208 -5.34 -14.35 -27.79
CA GLU A 208 -5.09 -13.33 -28.79
C GLU A 208 -4.32 -12.14 -28.21
N TYR A 209 -4.60 -11.77 -26.97
CA TYR A 209 -3.87 -10.70 -26.28
C TYR A 209 -2.43 -11.12 -26.01
N VAL A 210 -2.23 -12.34 -25.50
CA VAL A 210 -0.88 -12.86 -25.19
C VAL A 210 -0.06 -13.00 -26.46
N ILE A 211 -0.65 -13.52 -27.55
CA ILE A 211 -0.03 -13.60 -28.87
C ILE A 211 0.35 -12.19 -29.35
N ALA A 212 -0.56 -11.22 -29.30
CA ALA A 212 -0.32 -9.86 -29.76
C ALA A 212 0.78 -9.15 -28.96
N LYS A 213 0.92 -9.46 -27.66
CA LYS A 213 1.99 -8.94 -26.81
C LYS A 213 3.33 -9.64 -27.01
N ALA A 214 3.34 -10.81 -27.64
CA ALA A 214 4.53 -11.58 -28.01
C ALA A 214 5.60 -11.64 -26.88
N PRO A 215 5.26 -12.16 -25.69
CA PRO A 215 6.22 -12.22 -24.58
C PRO A 215 7.43 -13.08 -24.94
N ARG A 216 8.61 -12.65 -24.46
CA ARG A 216 9.88 -13.38 -24.60
C ARG A 216 10.12 -14.40 -23.49
N VAL A 217 9.43 -14.24 -22.36
CA VAL A 217 9.50 -15.12 -21.20
C VAL A 217 8.10 -15.32 -20.66
N ILE A 218 7.75 -16.56 -20.32
CA ILE A 218 6.52 -16.90 -19.61
C ILE A 218 6.92 -17.55 -18.28
N ILE A 219 6.38 -17.03 -17.17
CA ILE A 219 6.59 -17.59 -15.83
C ILE A 219 5.23 -18.02 -15.29
N GLU A 220 5.05 -19.33 -15.14
CA GLU A 220 3.85 -19.94 -14.58
C GLU A 220 4.00 -20.16 -13.08
N ALA A 221 3.41 -19.27 -12.29
CA ALA A 221 3.40 -19.39 -10.84
C ALA A 221 2.11 -20.09 -10.36
N GLY A 222 2.06 -21.42 -10.43
CA GLY A 222 0.87 -22.22 -10.10
C GLY A 222 1.11 -23.29 -9.03
N MET A 223 0.04 -23.88 -8.47
CA MET A 223 0.08 -24.97 -7.46
C MET A 223 0.07 -26.38 -8.09
N GLY A 224 0.79 -26.57 -9.19
CA GLY A 224 1.17 -27.89 -9.75
C GLY A 224 0.08 -28.67 -10.48
N ALA A 225 -1.17 -28.60 -10.03
CA ALA A 225 -2.29 -29.36 -10.59
C ALA A 225 -2.63 -28.98 -12.05
N GLU A 226 -2.27 -27.76 -12.48
CA GLU A 226 -2.60 -27.22 -13.81
C GLU A 226 -1.45 -27.37 -14.82
N ARG A 227 -0.34 -28.01 -14.43
CA ARG A 227 0.89 -28.03 -15.23
C ARG A 227 0.73 -28.72 -16.59
N GLU A 228 0.03 -29.85 -16.64
CA GLU A 228 -0.18 -30.58 -17.89
C GLU A 228 -1.12 -29.85 -18.85
N GLN A 229 -2.18 -29.23 -18.32
CA GLN A 229 -3.12 -28.44 -19.11
C GLN A 229 -2.47 -27.18 -19.67
N SER A 230 -1.65 -26.51 -18.85
CA SER A 230 -0.90 -25.32 -19.26
C SER A 230 0.19 -25.66 -20.27
N ALA A 231 0.89 -26.79 -20.09
CA ALA A 231 1.86 -27.27 -21.07
C ALA A 231 1.23 -27.52 -22.45
N LYS A 232 0.02 -28.11 -22.50
CA LYS A 232 -0.73 -28.28 -23.75
C LYS A 232 -1.12 -26.93 -24.37
N ARG A 233 -1.64 -26.00 -23.56
CA ARG A 233 -1.98 -24.63 -24.03
C ARG A 233 -0.79 -23.95 -24.71
N TRP A 234 0.40 -23.99 -24.12
CA TRP A 234 1.58 -23.37 -24.73
C TRP A 234 2.08 -24.11 -25.97
N GLN A 235 1.88 -25.43 -26.06
CA GLN A 235 2.21 -26.19 -27.28
C GLN A 235 1.34 -25.77 -28.47
N ASP A 236 0.11 -25.32 -28.24
CA ASP A 236 -0.78 -24.83 -29.29
C ASP A 236 -0.40 -23.41 -29.75
N LEU A 237 0.20 -22.60 -28.85
CA LEU A 237 0.57 -21.19 -29.10
C LEU A 237 2.01 -21.01 -29.61
N LYS A 238 2.39 -21.75 -30.66
CA LYS A 238 3.75 -21.76 -31.23
C LYS A 238 4.20 -20.44 -31.87
N SER A 239 3.30 -19.48 -32.06
CA SER A 239 3.63 -18.15 -32.58
C SER A 239 4.32 -17.26 -31.55
N ILE A 240 4.24 -17.59 -30.26
CA ILE A 240 4.81 -16.80 -29.18
C ILE A 240 6.33 -17.03 -29.09
N PRO A 241 7.17 -15.98 -29.06
CA PRO A 241 8.62 -16.11 -28.96
C PRO A 241 9.08 -16.95 -27.75
N ALA A 242 8.50 -16.74 -26.57
CA ALA A 242 8.80 -17.54 -25.38
C ALA A 242 8.59 -19.05 -25.60
N VAL A 243 7.58 -19.45 -26.38
CA VAL A 243 7.32 -20.88 -26.68
C VAL A 243 8.36 -21.42 -27.66
N GLN A 244 8.68 -20.65 -28.70
CA GLN A 244 9.67 -21.03 -29.72
C GLN A 244 11.07 -21.20 -29.12
N GLU A 245 11.46 -20.28 -28.23
CA GLU A 245 12.75 -20.28 -27.54
C GLU A 245 12.79 -21.20 -26.30
N GLN A 246 11.70 -21.94 -26.02
CA GLN A 246 11.56 -22.79 -24.83
C GLN A 246 11.76 -22.05 -23.49
N ARG A 247 11.34 -20.78 -23.44
CA ARG A 247 11.40 -19.87 -22.28
C ARG A 247 10.07 -19.80 -21.53
N VAL A 248 9.43 -20.96 -21.36
CA VAL A 248 8.23 -21.14 -20.53
C VAL A 248 8.64 -21.87 -19.25
N TYR A 249 8.69 -21.13 -18.15
CA TYR A 249 9.18 -21.63 -16.87
C TYR A 249 8.02 -21.89 -15.93
N TYR A 250 8.05 -23.05 -15.29
CA TYR A 250 7.14 -23.36 -14.21
C TYR A 250 7.82 -23.06 -12.87
N TYR A 251 7.17 -22.24 -12.06
CA TYR A 251 7.72 -21.74 -10.81
C TYR A 251 6.79 -22.05 -9.63
N ARG A 252 7.36 -22.52 -8.51
CA ARG A 252 6.58 -22.81 -7.31
C ARG A 252 6.19 -21.52 -6.60
N SER A 253 4.90 -21.34 -6.39
CA SER A 253 4.28 -20.08 -5.93
C SER A 253 4.80 -19.52 -4.60
N ASP A 254 5.48 -20.31 -3.76
CA ASP A 254 5.78 -19.98 -2.37
C ASP A 254 6.93 -18.96 -2.16
N LYS A 255 7.66 -18.62 -3.24
CA LYS A 255 8.77 -17.64 -3.21
C LYS A 255 8.48 -16.31 -3.92
N ILE A 256 7.61 -16.30 -4.93
CA ILE A 256 7.34 -15.10 -5.75
C ILE A 256 5.99 -14.45 -5.39
N LEU A 257 4.96 -15.25 -5.10
CA LEU A 257 3.59 -14.74 -4.96
C LEU A 257 3.24 -14.25 -3.55
N ARG A 258 4.14 -14.43 -2.58
CA ARG A 258 3.90 -14.07 -1.18
C ARG A 258 4.99 -13.13 -0.69
N PRO A 259 4.65 -11.87 -0.35
CA PRO A 259 5.58 -10.98 0.32
C PRO A 259 6.08 -11.61 1.62
N GLY A 260 7.40 -11.75 1.76
CA GLY A 260 8.01 -12.43 2.90
C GLY A 260 9.54 -12.34 2.89
N PRO A 261 10.22 -12.95 3.87
CA PRO A 261 11.67 -12.82 4.04
C PRO A 261 12.48 -13.37 2.84
N ARG A 262 11.89 -14.28 2.07
CA ARG A 262 12.51 -14.90 0.88
C ARG A 262 12.30 -14.08 -0.41
N ILE A 263 11.74 -12.88 -0.32
CA ILE A 263 11.43 -12.10 -1.54
C ILE A 263 12.69 -11.72 -2.32
N GLY A 264 13.83 -11.54 -1.64
CA GLY A 264 15.11 -11.31 -2.32
C GLY A 264 15.55 -12.51 -3.15
N GLU A 265 15.38 -13.74 -2.64
CA GLU A 265 15.63 -14.96 -3.42
C GLU A 265 14.68 -15.05 -4.61
N GLY A 266 13.39 -14.76 -4.40
CA GLY A 266 12.39 -14.76 -5.48
C GLY A 266 12.72 -13.74 -6.58
N LEU A 267 13.15 -12.54 -6.21
CA LEU A 267 13.59 -11.49 -7.15
C LEU A 267 14.80 -11.97 -7.98
N GLU A 268 15.82 -12.53 -7.33
CA GLU A 268 17.01 -13.03 -8.03
C GLU A 268 16.66 -14.19 -8.97
N GLU A 269 15.78 -15.09 -8.54
CA GLU A 269 15.31 -16.20 -9.37
C GLU A 269 14.54 -15.68 -10.60
N ILE A 270 13.67 -14.68 -10.48
CA ILE A 270 13.03 -14.04 -11.64
C ILE A 270 14.08 -13.42 -12.56
N ALA A 271 15.04 -12.67 -12.01
CA ALA A 271 16.08 -12.02 -12.79
C ALA A 271 16.88 -13.03 -13.63
N ARG A 272 17.17 -14.21 -13.07
CA ARG A 272 17.83 -15.32 -13.80
C ARG A 272 16.99 -15.90 -14.93
N LEU A 273 15.67 -15.95 -14.78
CA LEU A 273 14.76 -16.42 -15.84
C LEU A 273 14.61 -15.38 -16.96
N VAL A 274 14.60 -14.11 -16.59
CA VAL A 274 14.46 -12.99 -17.55
C VAL A 274 15.77 -12.76 -18.32
N HIS A 275 16.92 -12.81 -17.64
CA HIS A 275 18.24 -12.48 -18.19
C HIS A 275 19.28 -13.58 -17.94
N PRO A 276 19.08 -14.83 -18.44
CA PRO A 276 19.99 -15.95 -18.15
C PRO A 276 21.46 -15.69 -18.53
N GLU A 277 21.70 -14.89 -19.57
CA GLU A 277 23.01 -14.48 -20.04
C GLU A 277 23.83 -13.71 -18.99
N CYS A 278 23.18 -12.89 -18.16
CA CYS A 278 23.82 -12.10 -17.12
C CYS A 278 24.32 -12.96 -15.94
N PHE A 279 23.81 -14.19 -15.81
CA PHE A 279 24.13 -15.08 -14.68
C PHE A 279 24.99 -16.29 -15.10
N ALA A 280 25.23 -16.50 -16.39
CA ALA A 280 25.99 -17.63 -16.90
C ALA A 280 27.47 -17.67 -16.41
N GLU A 281 28.07 -16.51 -16.14
CA GLU A 281 29.46 -16.42 -15.65
C GLU A 281 29.61 -16.79 -14.17
N SER A 282 28.55 -16.59 -13.37
CA SER A 282 28.57 -16.93 -11.93
C SER A 282 28.65 -18.44 -11.66
N GLN A 283 28.31 -19.29 -12.64
CA GLN A 283 28.47 -20.74 -12.54
C GLN A 283 29.88 -21.24 -12.89
N ARG A 284 30.75 -20.43 -13.52
CA ARG A 284 32.15 -20.79 -13.78
C ARG A 284 33.10 -20.46 -12.62
N GLY A 285 32.60 -19.79 -11.57
CA GLY A 285 33.40 -19.24 -10.46
C GLY A 285 33.46 -20.06 -9.18
N LEU A 286 32.92 -21.28 -9.12
CA LEU A 286 33.17 -22.21 -8.00
C LEU A 286 34.45 -23.02 -8.23
N ASN A 287 35.56 -22.32 -8.44
CA ASN A 287 36.90 -22.88 -8.21
C ASN A 287 37.36 -22.34 -6.86
N PRO A 288 37.68 -23.19 -5.86
CA PRO A 288 38.17 -22.72 -4.56
C PRO A 288 39.59 -22.19 -4.72
N GLY A 289 39.72 -20.93 -5.12
CA GLY A 289 41.03 -20.31 -5.33
C GLY A 289 41.01 -19.10 -6.25
N SER A 290 40.41 -18.00 -5.81
CA SER A 290 40.92 -16.63 -6.06
C SER A 290 39.92 -15.64 -5.48
N GLY A 291 40.32 -14.97 -4.41
CA GLY A 291 39.63 -13.76 -3.98
C GLY A 291 39.87 -12.66 -5.00
N CYS A 292 38.84 -11.90 -5.32
CA CYS A 292 38.95 -10.51 -5.72
C CYS A 292 37.63 -9.78 -5.45
N GLU A 293 37.79 -8.64 -4.79
CA GLU A 293 36.80 -7.62 -4.46
C GLU A 293 36.31 -6.92 -5.72
N GLY A 294 35.02 -6.56 -5.75
CA GLY A 294 34.41 -5.71 -6.77
C GLY A 294 32.91 -5.56 -6.53
N PRO A 295 32.32 -4.36 -6.72
CA PRO A 295 30.95 -4.09 -6.31
C PRO A 295 29.98 -4.77 -7.28
N ARG A 296 29.02 -5.52 -6.71
CA ARG A 296 27.86 -6.03 -7.47
C ARG A 296 26.96 -4.85 -7.86
N PRO A 297 26.39 -4.85 -9.08
CA PRO A 297 25.46 -3.82 -9.54
C PRO A 297 24.20 -3.73 -8.67
#